data_AF-A0ABD2B5G8-F1
#
_entry.id   AF-A0ABD2B5G8-F1
#
_cell.length_a   1.000
_cell.length_b   1.000
_cell.length_c   1.000
_cell.angle_alpha   90.00
_cell.angle_beta   90.00
_cell.angle_gamma   90.00
#
_symmetry.space_group_name_H-M   'P 1'
#
loop_
_entity.id
_entity.type
_entity.pdbx_description
1 polymer ?
#
loop_
_entity_poly.entity_id
_entity_poly.type
_entity_poly.pdbx_seq_one_letter_code
_entity_poly.pdbx_strand_id
1 'polypeptide(L)'
;MSGNKVYDISPEDREVKEWRASRRLELRNEYLRELQDPHRTEEIPDKGWLRFYATRVQLEHIFKQTPYNTLLMFAVVGGTLWFTGSVIKKFRDSKEYLYRTGQVSYTDRMFKFH
;
A
#
# COMPACT_ATOMS: atom_id res chain seq x y z
N MET A 1 -9.60 -19.11 -2.53
CA MET A 1 -9.46 -20.56 -2.27
C MET A 1 -9.74 -21.28 -3.58
N SER A 2 -8.72 -21.84 -4.24
CA SER A 2 -8.94 -22.62 -5.47
C SER A 2 -9.58 -23.96 -5.07
N GLY A 3 -10.76 -24.25 -5.64
CA GLY A 3 -11.61 -25.41 -5.32
C GLY A 3 -11.16 -26.73 -5.97
N ASN A 4 -9.93 -26.81 -6.47
CA ASN A 4 -9.43 -28.03 -7.10
C ASN A 4 -8.87 -28.96 -6.02
N LYS A 5 -9.62 -30.00 -5.67
CA LYS A 5 -9.12 -31.10 -4.84
C LYS A 5 -8.09 -31.86 -5.67
N VAL A 6 -6.81 -31.56 -5.45
CA VAL A 6 -5.68 -32.26 -6.09
C VAL A 6 -5.45 -33.54 -5.29
N TYR A 7 -6.01 -34.64 -5.80
CA TYR A 7 -5.90 -35.97 -5.19
C TYR A 7 -4.56 -36.66 -5.49
N ASP A 8 -3.87 -36.22 -6.56
CA ASP A 8 -2.56 -36.73 -6.96
C ASP A 8 -1.47 -35.72 -6.55
N ILE A 9 -1.01 -35.80 -5.30
CA ILE A 9 0.13 -34.99 -4.81
C ILE A 9 1.42 -35.80 -4.88
N SER A 10 2.49 -35.14 -5.37
CA SER A 10 3.85 -35.65 -5.23
C SER A 10 4.17 -35.92 -3.75
N PRO A 11 5.01 -36.92 -3.41
CA PRO A 11 5.48 -37.13 -2.06
C PRO A 11 6.06 -35.86 -1.40
N GLU A 12 6.76 -35.03 -2.18
CA GLU A 12 7.31 -33.74 -1.70
C GLU A 12 6.20 -32.74 -1.33
N ASP A 13 5.17 -32.61 -2.16
CA ASP A 13 4.04 -31.72 -1.88
C ASP A 13 3.26 -32.16 -0.64
N ARG A 14 3.19 -33.47 -0.41
CA ARG A 14 2.59 -34.05 0.78
C ARG A 14 3.37 -33.64 2.03
N GLU A 15 4.69 -33.79 2.02
CA GLU A 15 5.55 -33.39 3.14
C GLU A 15 5.39 -31.89 3.45
N VAL A 16 5.39 -31.03 2.42
CA VAL A 16 5.18 -29.59 2.59
C VAL A 16 3.81 -29.29 3.20
N LYS A 17 2.75 -30.01 2.80
CA LYS A 17 1.40 -29.84 3.38
C LYS A 17 1.36 -30.27 4.83
N GLU A 18 1.95 -31.42 5.17
CA GLU A 18 2.04 -31.94 6.53
C GLU A 18 2.83 -30.96 7.42
N TRP A 19 3.96 -30.45 6.94
CA TRP A 19 4.75 -29.43 7.63
C TRP A 19 3.99 -28.12 7.85
N ARG A 20 3.25 -27.62 6.85
CA ARG A 20 2.41 -26.42 7.03
C ARG A 20 1.29 -26.65 8.04
N ALA A 21 0.72 -27.85 8.06
CA ALA A 21 -0.34 -28.23 9.00
C ALA A 21 0.21 -28.33 10.43
N SER A 22 1.36 -28.98 10.63
CA SER A 22 2.03 -29.06 11.94
C SER A 22 2.37 -27.67 12.46
N ARG A 23 2.96 -26.81 11.61
CA ARG A 23 3.29 -25.44 12.00
C ARG A 23 2.06 -24.61 12.39
N ARG A 24 0.94 -24.79 11.69
CA ARG A 24 -0.32 -24.10 12.03
C ARG A 24 -0.88 -24.59 13.37
N LEU A 25 -0.80 -25.89 13.64
CA LEU A 25 -1.25 -26.46 14.91
C LEU A 25 -0.38 -25.97 16.07
N GLU A 26 0.93 -25.91 15.90
CA GLU A 26 1.86 -25.34 16.90
C GLU A 26 1.46 -23.91 17.28
N LEU A 27 1.33 -23.02 16.28
CA LEU A 27 0.96 -21.62 16.50
C LEU A 27 -0.43 -21.48 17.14
N ARG A 28 -1.39 -22.33 16.74
CA ARG A 28 -2.73 -22.34 17.34
C ARG A 28 -2.67 -22.76 18.80
N ASN A 29 -1.89 -23.79 19.12
CA ASN A 29 -1.75 -24.28 20.49
C ASN A 29 -1.05 -23.26 21.39
N GLU A 30 -0.02 -22.57 20.88
CA GLU A 30 0.61 -21.43 21.57
C GLU A 30 -0.44 -20.35 21.91
N TYR A 31 -1.23 -19.95 20.91
CA TYR A 31 -2.29 -18.95 21.10
C TYR A 31 -3.37 -19.41 22.10
N LEU A 32 -3.86 -20.65 21.99
CA LEU A 32 -4.88 -21.18 22.90
C LEU A 32 -4.35 -21.30 24.33
N ARG A 33 -3.09 -21.69 24.52
CA ARG A 33 -2.45 -21.74 25.84
C ARG A 33 -2.44 -20.37 26.49
N GLU A 34 -2.08 -19.35 25.72
CA GLU A 34 -2.03 -17.96 26.17
C GLU A 34 -3.42 -17.35 26.41
N LEU A 35 -4.43 -17.78 25.65
CA LEU A 35 -5.81 -17.34 25.78
C LEU A 35 -6.52 -17.96 26.99
N GLN A 36 -6.19 -19.21 27.33
CA GLN A 36 -6.81 -19.95 28.42
C GLN A 36 -6.16 -19.67 29.79
N ASP A 37 -5.07 -18.90 29.84
CA ASP A 37 -4.41 -18.54 31.10
C ASP A 37 -5.28 -17.55 31.91
N PRO A 38 -5.82 -17.95 33.07
CA PRO A 38 -6.69 -17.10 33.89
C PRO A 38 -5.92 -15.96 34.58
N HIS A 39 -4.60 -16.01 34.65
CA HIS A 39 -3.78 -14.97 35.28
C HIS A 39 -3.40 -13.84 34.32
N ARG A 40 -3.68 -14.01 33.02
CA ARG A 40 -3.35 -13.02 32.02
C ARG A 40 -4.34 -11.85 32.04
N THR A 41 -3.82 -10.63 32.19
CA THR A 41 -4.59 -9.38 32.14
C THR A 41 -4.39 -8.59 30.86
N GLU A 42 -3.31 -8.87 30.12
CA GLU A 42 -2.92 -8.15 28.90
C GLU A 42 -3.39 -8.87 27.61
N GLU A 43 -3.52 -8.11 26.53
CA GLU A 43 -3.85 -8.65 25.20
C GLU A 43 -2.76 -9.60 24.68
N ILE A 44 -3.12 -10.49 23.75
CA ILE A 44 -2.21 -11.48 23.14
C ILE A 44 -1.45 -10.85 21.95
N PRO A 45 -0.14 -10.56 22.07
CA PRO A 45 0.59 -9.98 20.97
C PRO A 45 0.92 -11.05 19.91
N ASP A 46 0.39 -10.89 18.71
CA ASP A 46 0.77 -11.74 17.58
C ASP A 46 2.17 -11.35 17.06
N LYS A 47 3.13 -12.26 17.20
CA LYS A 47 4.51 -12.12 16.69
C LYS A 47 4.54 -11.97 15.16
N GLY A 48 3.58 -12.53 14.44
CA GLY A 48 3.43 -12.36 12.99
C GLY A 48 3.09 -10.92 12.63
N TRP A 49 2.03 -10.40 13.25
CA TRP A 49 1.61 -9.01 13.12
C TRP A 49 2.72 -8.02 13.49
N LEU A 50 3.37 -8.21 14.65
CA LEU A 50 4.44 -7.33 15.10
C LEU A 50 5.61 -7.28 14.12
N ARG A 51 6.02 -8.41 13.56
CA ARG A 51 7.08 -8.46 12.54
C ARG A 51 6.66 -7.79 11.24
N PHE A 52 5.42 -7.99 10.81
CA PHE A 52 4.89 -7.30 9.64
C PHE A 52 4.93 -5.78 9.82
N TYR A 53 4.45 -5.29 10.96
CA TYR A 53 4.47 -3.86 11.27
C TYR A 53 5.90 -3.31 11.37
N ALA A 54 6.79 -4.01 12.08
CA ALA A 54 8.20 -3.63 12.18
C ALA A 54 8.87 -3.52 10.80
N THR A 55 8.58 -4.46 9.89
CA THR A 55 9.10 -4.45 8.51
C THR A 55 8.64 -3.20 7.74
N ARG A 56 7.42 -2.72 7.99
CA ARG A 56 6.87 -1.51 7.34
C ARG A 56 7.52 -0.23 7.87
N VAL A 57 7.82 -0.18 9.17
CA VAL A 57 8.52 0.96 9.77
C VAL A 57 9.99 0.99 9.31
N GLN A 58 10.61 -0.18 9.14
CA GLN A 58 12.02 -0.32 8.75
C GLN A 58 12.26 -0.31 7.23
N LEU A 59 11.31 0.19 6.43
CA LEU A 59 11.43 0.19 4.97
C LEU A 59 12.69 0.90 4.48
N GLU A 60 13.13 1.97 5.15
CA GLU A 60 14.35 2.69 4.79
C GLU A 60 15.60 1.80 4.89
N HIS A 61 15.67 0.94 5.91
CA HIS A 61 16.81 0.03 6.12
C HIS A 61 16.79 -1.18 5.18
N ILE A 62 15.60 -1.62 4.76
CA ILE A 62 15.42 -2.80 3.89
C ILE A 62 15.50 -2.40 2.41
N PHE A 63 15.25 -1.13 2.09
CA PHE A 63 15.22 -0.64 0.73
C PHE A 63 16.59 -0.76 0.05
N LYS A 64 16.60 -1.36 -1.14
CA LYS A 64 17.77 -1.44 -2.01
C LYS A 64 17.56 -0.55 -3.22
N GLN A 65 18.47 0.39 -3.41
CA GLN A 65 18.49 1.26 -4.59
C GLN A 65 18.87 0.43 -5.82
N THR A 66 17.87 0.02 -6.59
CA THR A 66 18.06 -0.58 -7.92
C THR A 66 17.74 0.47 -8.99
N PRO A 67 18.38 0.43 -10.17
CA PRO A 67 18.11 1.39 -11.24
C PRO A 67 16.64 1.37 -11.68
N TYR A 68 16.00 0.20 -11.64
CA TYR A 68 14.57 0.07 -11.91
C TYR A 68 13.72 0.81 -10.88
N ASN A 69 13.96 0.60 -9.58
CA ASN A 69 13.19 1.22 -8.51
C ASN A 69 13.36 2.75 -8.50
N THR A 70 14.58 3.24 -8.72
CA THR A 70 14.86 4.69 -8.73
C THR A 70 14.18 5.36 -9.92
N LEU A 71 14.27 4.77 -11.12
CA LEU A 71 13.58 5.29 -12.32
C LEU A 71 12.06 5.28 -12.15
N LEU A 72 11.50 4.21 -11.58
CA LEU A 72 10.06 4.14 -11.30
C LEU A 72 9.64 5.23 -10.31
N MET A 73 10.42 5.47 -9.25
CA MET A 73 10.15 6.54 -8.30
C MET A 73 10.16 7.92 -8.98
N PHE A 74 11.16 8.22 -9.80
CA PHE A 74 11.21 9.48 -10.53
C PHE A 74 10.09 9.62 -11.55
N ALA A 75 9.72 8.55 -12.24
CA ALA A 75 8.61 8.55 -13.19
C ALA A 75 7.27 8.82 -12.49
N VAL A 76 7.03 8.19 -11.34
CA VAL A 76 5.79 8.39 -10.58
C VAL A 76 5.73 9.78 -9.95
N VAL A 77 6.76 10.18 -9.20
CA VAL A 77 6.77 11.48 -8.51
C VAL A 77 6.88 12.62 -9.51
N GLY A 78 7.89 12.57 -10.39
CA GLY A 78 8.11 13.59 -11.42
C GLY A 78 6.96 13.65 -12.42
N GLY A 79 6.42 12.51 -12.83
CA GLY A 79 5.25 12.45 -13.71
C GLY A 79 4.01 13.08 -13.09
N THR A 80 3.76 12.83 -11.79
CA THR A 80 2.64 13.43 -11.07
C THR A 80 2.80 14.95 -10.96
N LEU A 81 4.00 15.44 -10.63
CA LEU A 81 4.29 16.89 -10.56
C LEU A 81 4.14 17.57 -11.93
N TRP A 82 4.67 16.95 -12.98
CA TRP A 82 4.57 17.48 -14.34
C TRP A 82 3.12 17.49 -14.84
N PHE A 83 2.38 16.40 -14.59
CA PHE A 83 0.98 16.28 -14.96
C PHE A 83 0.12 17.34 -14.27
N THR A 84 0.20 17.42 -12.94
CA THR A 84 -0.57 18.39 -12.15
C THR A 84 -0.23 19.83 -12.56
N GLY A 85 1.07 20.16 -12.72
CA GLY A 85 1.50 21.47 -13.20
C GLY A 85 0.97 21.81 -14.59
N SER A 86 0.98 20.85 -15.52
CA SER A 86 0.46 21.05 -16.88
C SER A 86 -1.06 21.26 -16.90
N VAL A 87 -1.80 20.53 -16.08
CA VAL A 87 -3.25 20.69 -15.93
C VAL A 87 -3.57 22.08 -15.37
N ILE A 88 -2.93 22.47 -14.26
CA ILE A 88 -3.14 23.78 -13.64
C ILE A 88 -2.80 24.92 -14.62
N LYS A 89 -1.69 24.79 -15.37
CA LYS A 89 -1.30 25.77 -16.37
C LYS A 89 -2.36 25.89 -17.47
N LYS A 90 -2.81 24.78 -18.04
CA LYS A 90 -3.87 24.80 -19.08
C LYS A 90 -5.17 25.45 -18.57
N PHE A 91 -5.56 25.19 -17.32
CA PHE A 91 -6.72 25.83 -16.70
C PHE A 91 -6.53 27.33 -16.49
N ARG A 92 -5.32 27.78 -16.15
CA ARG A 92 -5.01 29.22 -16.04
C ARG A 92 -5.04 29.90 -17.41
N ASP A 93 -4.35 29.32 -18.39
CA ASP A 93 -4.23 29.88 -19.73
C ASP A 93 -5.60 29.98 -20.41
N SER A 94 -6.47 28.98 -20.24
CA SER A 94 -7.84 29.01 -20.78
C SER A 94 -8.69 30.10 -20.12
N LYS A 95 -8.64 30.24 -18.79
CA LYS A 95 -9.33 31.31 -18.07
C LYS A 95 -8.82 32.69 -18.49
N GLU A 96 -7.51 32.86 -18.61
CA GLU A 96 -6.90 34.11 -19.04
C GLU A 96 -7.30 34.48 -20.47
N TYR A 97 -7.35 33.49 -21.37
CA TYR A 97 -7.85 33.69 -22.74
C TYR A 97 -9.29 34.21 -22.74
N LEU A 98 -10.19 33.61 -21.95
CA LEU A 98 -11.59 34.07 -21.82
C LEU A 98 -11.70 35.51 -21.29
N TYR A 99 -10.81 35.91 -20.38
CA TYR A 99 -10.78 37.26 -19.85
C TYR A 99 -10.24 38.29 -20.86
N ARG A 100 -9.26 37.90 -21.68
CA ARG A 100 -8.65 38.78 -22.70
C ARG A 100 -9.54 38.96 -23.93
N THR A 101 -10.28 37.93 -24.34
CA THR A 101 -11.23 38.02 -25.48
C THR A 101 -12.54 38.69 -25.11
N GLY A 102 -12.78 38.98 -23.82
CA GLY A 102 -14.01 39.60 -23.35
C GLY A 102 -15.23 38.67 -23.36
N GLN A 103 -15.04 37.37 -23.60
CA GLN A 103 -16.11 36.37 -23.52
C GLN A 103 -16.70 36.27 -22.11
N VAL A 104 -15.89 36.57 -21.08
CA VAL A 104 -16.36 36.72 -19.71
C VAL A 104 -16.41 38.21 -19.34
N SER A 105 -17.60 38.67 -18.96
CA SER A 105 -17.84 40.03 -18.52
C SER A 105 -16.96 40.39 -17.31
N TYR A 106 -16.65 41.68 -17.14
CA TYR A 106 -15.88 42.12 -15.97
C TYR A 106 -16.65 41.90 -14.66
N THR A 107 -17.99 41.87 -14.69
CA THR A 107 -18.83 41.64 -13.52
C THR A 107 -18.74 40.20 -13.01
N ASP A 108 -18.51 39.23 -13.89
CA ASP A 108 -18.54 37.79 -13.53
C ASP A 108 -17.16 37.22 -13.16
N ARG A 109 -16.11 38.05 -13.14
CA ARG A 109 -14.76 37.64 -12.73
C ARG A 109 -14.71 37.41 -11.23
N MET A 110 -14.30 36.22 -10.80
CA MET A 110 -14.25 35.85 -9.37
C MET A 110 -13.18 36.60 -8.57
N PHE A 111 -12.06 37.00 -9.20
CA PHE A 111 -10.95 37.68 -8.51
C PHE A 111 -10.72 39.06 -9.13
N LYS A 112 -11.09 40.14 -8.43
CA LYS A 112 -11.01 41.52 -8.95
C LYS A 112 -10.11 42.46 -8.15
N PHE A 113 -9.98 42.24 -6.83
CA PHE A 113 -9.45 43.25 -5.90
C PHE A 113 -8.59 42.62 -4.79
N HIS A 114 -7.73 41.67 -5.14
CA HIS A 114 -6.83 41.01 -4.18
C HIS A 114 -5.41 41.08 -4.71
#